data_AF-A0A644WZP0-F1
#
_entry.id   AF-A0A644WZP0-F1
#
_cell.length_a   1.000
_cell.length_b   1.000
_cell.length_c   1.000
_cell.angle_alpha   90.00
_cell.angle_beta   90.00
_cell.angle_gamma   90.00
#
_symmetry.space_group_name_H-M   'P 1'
#
loop_
_entity.id
_entity.type
_entity.pdbx_description
1 polymer ?
#
loop_
_entity_poly.entity_id
_entity_poly.type
_entity_poly.pdbx_seq_one_letter_code
_entity_poly.pdbx_strand_id
1 'polypeptide(L)'
;MEDMKKNTQPEGSAAANESTEQRELRLKREAEIKREAELREKYGKVYRVTQTVPIDDSEEKEFAYYFKRPSVPSYDRYIKSAAQAGITKASKVFMLDAVVEEDREALLADMEEYPGVAITIGNKLTELLGLTNTANLKKL
;
A
#
# COMPACT_ATOMS: atom_id res chain seq x y z
N MET A 1 4.32 -72.25 -14.86
CA MET A 1 3.69 -71.35 -15.83
C MET A 1 2.79 -70.40 -15.06
N GLU A 2 3.08 -69.13 -14.89
CA GLU A 2 4.27 -68.31 -15.09
C GLU A 2 3.87 -66.97 -14.46
N ASP A 3 4.85 -66.34 -13.85
CA ASP A 3 4.83 -65.02 -13.24
C ASP A 3 4.35 -63.87 -14.16
N MET A 4 4.28 -62.68 -13.55
CA MET A 4 4.45 -61.36 -14.19
C MET A 4 3.22 -60.79 -14.92
N LYS A 5 2.75 -59.55 -14.69
CA LYS A 5 3.42 -58.29 -14.35
C LYS A 5 2.45 -57.29 -13.69
N LYS A 6 2.92 -56.74 -12.57
CA LYS A 6 2.87 -55.34 -12.11
C LYS A 6 2.56 -54.31 -13.22
N ASN A 7 1.57 -53.45 -13.02
CA ASN A 7 1.60 -52.09 -13.56
C ASN A 7 0.81 -51.13 -12.64
N THR A 8 1.46 -50.54 -11.63
CA THR A 8 1.93 -49.13 -11.59
C THR A 8 0.77 -48.13 -11.54
N GLN A 9 0.57 -47.51 -10.37
CA GLN A 9 -0.16 -46.23 -10.22
C GLN A 9 0.49 -45.16 -11.13
N PRO A 10 -0.18 -44.02 -11.35
CA PRO A 10 0.22 -42.93 -10.48
C PRO A 10 -0.98 -42.19 -9.89
N GLU A 11 -0.91 -41.99 -8.59
CA GLU A 11 -1.42 -40.79 -7.95
C GLU A 11 -0.82 -39.58 -8.68
N GLY A 12 -1.66 -38.66 -9.16
CA GLY A 12 -1.16 -37.40 -9.69
C GLY A 12 -1.97 -36.83 -10.83
N SER A 13 -3.13 -36.23 -10.54
CA SER A 13 -3.67 -35.15 -11.39
C SER A 13 -4.76 -34.33 -10.68
N ALA A 14 -4.47 -33.77 -9.52
CA ALA A 14 -5.27 -32.68 -8.96
C ALA A 14 -4.62 -31.30 -9.17
N ALA A 15 -3.42 -31.24 -9.77
CA ALA A 15 -2.60 -30.02 -9.87
C ALA A 15 -2.52 -29.41 -11.29
N ALA A 16 -3.40 -29.79 -12.22
CA ALA A 16 -3.23 -29.45 -13.65
C ALA A 16 -4.32 -28.53 -14.24
N ASN A 17 -5.01 -27.73 -13.42
CA ASN A 17 -5.99 -26.77 -13.94
C ASN A 17 -6.02 -25.44 -13.17
N GLU A 18 -4.87 -24.97 -12.70
CA GLU A 18 -4.73 -23.56 -12.28
C GLU A 18 -4.61 -22.73 -13.57
N SER A 19 -5.56 -21.83 -13.84
CA SER A 19 -5.43 -20.88 -14.95
C SER A 19 -4.19 -20.00 -14.73
N THR A 20 -3.51 -19.61 -15.81
CA THR A 20 -2.32 -18.74 -15.74
C THR A 20 -2.57 -17.50 -14.87
N GLU A 21 -3.78 -16.93 -14.95
CA GLU A 21 -4.24 -15.81 -14.13
C GLU A 21 -4.30 -16.14 -12.62
N GLN A 22 -4.76 -17.34 -12.24
CA GLN A 22 -4.78 -17.77 -10.83
C GLN A 22 -3.36 -17.92 -10.28
N ARG A 23 -2.43 -18.43 -11.10
CA ARG A 23 -1.03 -18.58 -10.71
C ARG A 23 -0.34 -17.22 -10.58
N GLU A 24 -0.57 -16.30 -11.51
CA GLU A 24 -0.05 -14.93 -11.46
C GLU A 24 -0.59 -14.16 -10.26
N LEU A 25 -1.88 -14.28 -9.95
CA LEU A 25 -2.49 -13.65 -8.77
C LEU A 25 -1.88 -14.19 -7.48
N ARG A 26 -1.63 -15.51 -7.41
CA ARG A 26 -1.01 -16.13 -6.23
C ARG A 26 0.42 -15.65 -6.05
N LEU A 27 1.22 -15.62 -7.11
CA LEU A 27 2.59 -15.12 -7.07
C LEU A 27 2.65 -13.64 -6.68
N LYS A 28 1.75 -12.80 -7.23
CA LYS A 28 1.64 -11.39 -6.85
C LYS A 28 1.32 -11.25 -5.36
N ARG A 29 0.39 -12.05 -4.84
CA ARG A 29 0.01 -12.03 -3.43
C ARG A 29 1.11 -12.54 -2.51
N GLU A 30 1.81 -13.59 -2.90
CA GLU A 30 2.97 -14.11 -2.16
C GLU A 30 4.10 -13.06 -2.09
N ALA A 31 4.37 -12.36 -3.19
CA ALA A 31 5.34 -11.27 -3.22
C ALA A 31 4.92 -10.08 -2.34
N GLU A 32 3.63 -9.69 -2.36
CA GLU A 32 3.10 -8.65 -1.48
C GLU A 32 3.22 -9.03 0.00
N ILE A 33 2.83 -10.26 0.37
CA ILE A 33 2.94 -10.76 1.75
C ILE A 33 4.40 -10.76 2.21
N LYS A 34 5.32 -11.20 1.35
CA LYS A 34 6.75 -11.20 1.66
C LYS A 34 7.26 -9.78 1.90
N ARG A 35 6.89 -8.83 1.03
CA ARG A 35 7.26 -7.42 1.17
C ARG A 35 6.67 -6.81 2.45
N GLU A 36 5.41 -7.08 2.75
CA GLU A 36 4.76 -6.64 3.99
C GLU A 36 5.46 -7.20 5.23
N ALA A 37 5.87 -8.47 5.20
CA ALA A 37 6.60 -9.09 6.30
C ALA A 37 7.98 -8.44 6.51
N GLU A 38 8.76 -8.24 5.44
CA GLU A 38 10.07 -7.58 5.48
C GLU A 38 9.97 -6.13 6.00
N LEU A 39 8.99 -5.36 5.52
CA LEU A 39 8.76 -3.99 5.97
C LEU A 39 8.30 -3.93 7.43
N ARG A 40 7.45 -4.87 7.85
CA ARG A 40 7.00 -4.99 9.24
C ARG A 40 8.14 -5.39 10.18
N GLU A 41 9.08 -6.21 9.71
CA GLU A 41 10.30 -6.57 10.47
C GLU A 41 11.25 -5.36 10.60
N LYS A 42 11.48 -4.63 9.50
CA LYS A 42 12.39 -3.47 9.47
C LYS A 42 11.85 -2.24 10.21
N TYR A 43 10.56 -1.95 10.08
CA TYR A 43 9.95 -0.69 10.57
C TYR A 43 8.88 -0.89 11.65
N GLY A 44 8.52 -2.13 11.99
CA GLY A 44 7.49 -2.44 12.97
C GLY A 44 6.08 -2.24 12.41
N LYS A 45 5.39 -1.15 12.79
CA LYS A 45 4.02 -0.90 12.36
C LYS A 45 4.00 -0.12 11.04
N VAL A 46 3.71 -0.83 9.95
CA VAL A 46 3.55 -0.28 8.61
C VAL A 46 2.10 -0.38 8.15
N TYR A 47 1.68 0.55 7.30
CA TYR A 47 0.34 0.69 6.74
C TYR A 47 0.46 0.74 5.23
N ARG A 48 -0.29 -0.11 4.53
CA ARG A 48 -0.42 -0.03 3.07
C ARG A 48 -1.52 0.96 2.73
N VAL A 49 -1.23 1.91 1.85
CA VAL A 49 -2.21 2.84 1.29
C VAL A 49 -2.26 2.62 -0.21
N THR A 50 -3.44 2.26 -0.71
CA THR A 50 -3.73 2.12 -2.13
C THR A 50 -4.58 3.29 -2.60
N GLN A 51 -4.26 3.85 -3.76
CA GLN A 51 -5.04 4.89 -4.40
C GLN A 51 -5.12 4.62 -5.89
N THR A 52 -6.34 4.66 -6.42
CA THR A 52 -6.58 4.58 -7.87
C THR A 52 -6.77 5.98 -8.42
N VAL A 53 -6.10 6.29 -9.53
CA VAL A 53 -6.23 7.57 -10.24
C VAL A 53 -6.64 7.29 -11.68
N PRO A 54 -7.74 7.89 -12.18
CA PRO A 54 -8.08 7.81 -13.60
C PRO A 54 -7.09 8.64 -14.42
N ILE A 55 -6.48 8.03 -15.43
CA ILE A 55 -5.58 8.69 -16.38
C ILE A 55 -6.37 9.22 -17.58
N ASP A 56 -7.34 8.43 -18.05
CA ASP A 56 -8.19 8.72 -19.22
C ASP A 56 -9.59 8.12 -19.00
N ASP A 57 -10.51 8.34 -19.95
CA ASP A 57 -11.88 7.85 -20.01
C ASP A 57 -11.99 6.30 -19.91
N SER A 58 -10.88 5.57 -20.08
CA SER A 58 -10.85 4.10 -20.02
C SER A 58 -9.74 3.50 -19.16
N GLU A 59 -8.78 4.30 -18.67
CA GLU A 59 -7.59 3.78 -17.97
C GLU A 59 -7.49 4.32 -16.54
N GLU A 60 -7.26 3.41 -15.60
CA GLU A 60 -7.01 3.70 -14.19
C GLU A 60 -5.62 3.19 -13.80
N LYS A 61 -4.86 4.00 -13.08
CA LYS A 61 -3.58 3.62 -12.49
C LYS A 61 -3.73 3.42 -10.99
N GLU A 62 -3.38 2.23 -10.53
CA GLU A 62 -3.35 1.88 -9.11
C GLU A 62 -1.96 2.17 -8.53
N PHE A 63 -1.92 3.03 -7.52
CA PHE A 63 -0.75 3.29 -6.71
C PHE A 63 -0.86 2.57 -5.38
N ALA A 64 0.23 1.96 -4.92
CA ALA A 64 0.29 1.30 -3.63
C ALA A 64 1.62 1.62 -2.96
N TYR A 65 1.58 2.21 -1.77
CA TYR A 65 2.77 2.54 -0.99
C TYR A 65 2.62 2.13 0.47
N TYR A 66 3.75 1.95 1.13
CA TYR A 66 3.82 1.62 2.54
C TYR A 66 4.29 2.82 3.36
N PHE A 67 3.56 3.09 4.44
CA PHE A 67 3.83 4.19 5.35
C PHE A 67 4.03 3.67 6.77
N LYS A 68 4.95 4.28 7.50
CA LYS A 68 5.04 4.17 8.95
C LYS A 68 3.97 5.04 9.58
N ARG A 69 3.63 4.78 10.84
CA ARG A 69 2.78 5.71 11.60
C ARG A 69 3.44 7.10 11.63
N PRO A 70 2.79 8.17 11.15
CA PRO A 70 3.37 9.50 11.27
C PRO A 70 3.56 9.88 12.73
N SER A 71 4.60 10.67 13.01
CA SER A 71 4.88 11.16 14.36
C SER A 71 4.19 12.50 14.61
N VAL A 72 3.88 12.81 15.88
CA VAL A 72 3.31 14.11 16.27
C VAL A 72 4.16 15.29 15.76
N PRO A 73 5.52 15.27 15.87
CA PRO A 73 6.34 16.33 15.31
C PRO A 73 6.23 16.50 13.78
N SER A 74 6.06 15.41 13.02
CA SER A 74 5.87 15.49 11.57
C SER A 74 4.52 16.13 11.23
N TYR A 75 3.48 15.82 12.01
CA TYR A 75 2.18 16.47 11.89
C TYR A 75 2.21 17.95 12.26
N ASP A 76 2.89 18.35 13.34
CA ASP A 76 3.03 19.76 13.69
C ASP A 76 3.74 20.56 12.59
N ARG A 77 4.78 19.96 11.98
CA ARG A 77 5.43 20.52 10.79
C ARG A 77 4.46 20.63 9.62
N TYR A 78 3.66 19.60 9.35
CA TYR A 78 2.64 19.63 8.31
C TYR A 78 1.68 20.80 8.49
N ILE A 79 1.10 20.99 9.68
CA ILE A 79 0.15 22.09 9.94
C ILE A 79 0.81 23.46 9.75
N LYS A 80 2.03 23.63 10.28
CA LYS A 80 2.79 24.87 10.11
C LYS A 80 3.12 25.14 8.65
N SER A 81 3.60 24.13 7.92
CA SER A 81 3.93 24.23 6.51
C SER A 81 2.69 24.45 5.64
N ALA A 82 1.54 23.88 5.99
CA ALA A 82 0.30 24.08 5.26
C ALA A 82 -0.15 25.54 5.34
N ALA A 83 -0.04 26.16 6.53
CA ALA A 83 -0.33 27.57 6.73
C ALA A 83 0.67 28.51 6.03
N GLN A 84 1.96 28.15 5.96
CA GLN A 84 3.01 29.02 5.44
C GLN A 84 3.27 28.87 3.94
N ALA A 85 3.21 27.65 3.43
CA ALA A 85 3.67 27.28 2.09
C ALA A 85 2.59 26.58 1.24
N GLY A 86 1.38 26.42 1.79
CA GLY A 86 0.24 25.79 1.13
C GLY A 86 0.15 24.28 1.37
N ILE A 87 -1.09 23.77 1.28
CA ILE A 87 -1.43 22.38 1.66
C ILE A 87 -0.74 21.33 0.78
N THR A 88 -0.56 21.59 -0.51
CA THR A 88 0.08 20.64 -1.44
C THR A 88 1.54 20.39 -1.08
N LYS A 89 2.31 21.46 -0.85
CA LYS A 89 3.73 21.36 -0.48
C LYS A 89 3.91 20.73 0.91
N ALA A 90 3.05 21.10 1.85
CA ALA A 90 3.04 20.51 3.18
C ALA A 90 2.71 19.01 3.15
N SER A 91 1.70 18.60 2.36
CA SER A 91 1.30 17.20 2.22
C SER A 91 2.43 16.34 1.64
N LYS A 92 3.13 16.86 0.63
CA LYS A 92 4.32 16.21 0.04
C LYS A 92 5.40 15.95 1.10
N VAL A 93 5.76 16.96 1.90
CA VAL A 93 6.77 16.79 2.97
C VAL A 93 6.29 15.80 4.04
N PHE A 94 5.03 15.90 4.46
CA PHE A 94 4.43 15.03 5.46
C PHE A 94 4.44 13.55 5.03
N MET A 95 4.10 13.28 3.77
CA MET A 95 4.15 11.93 3.22
C MET A 95 5.58 11.40 3.12
N LEU A 96 6.54 12.22 2.70
CA LEU A 96 7.94 11.83 2.60
C LEU A 96 8.58 11.54 3.97
N ASP A 97 8.09 12.15 5.05
CA ASP A 97 8.49 11.84 6.42
C ASP A 97 7.95 10.46 6.89
N ALA A 98 6.77 10.07 6.40
CA ALA A 98 6.05 8.88 6.85
C ALA A 98 6.32 7.64 5.99
N VAL A 99 6.62 7.80 4.69
CA VAL A 99 6.82 6.71 3.75
C VAL A 99 8.04 5.84 4.13
N VAL A 100 7.99 4.56 3.78
CA VAL A 100 9.18 3.70 3.84
C VAL A 100 10.21 4.14 2.79
N GLU A 101 11.49 3.86 3.02
CA GLU A 101 12.56 4.35 2.14
C GLU A 101 12.44 3.79 0.73
N GLU A 102 12.00 2.53 0.63
CA GLU A 102 11.84 1.78 -0.61
C GLU A 102 10.81 2.39 -1.56
N ASP A 103 9.80 3.07 -1.02
CA ASP A 103 8.72 3.70 -1.80
C ASP A 103 8.94 5.22 -1.97
N ARG A 104 9.96 5.80 -1.32
CA ARG A 104 10.13 7.25 -1.25
C ARG A 104 10.33 7.90 -2.62
N GLU A 105 11.17 7.31 -3.47
CA GLU A 105 11.47 7.86 -4.80
C GLU A 105 10.29 7.70 -5.77
N ALA A 106 9.65 6.53 -5.76
CA ALA A 106 8.45 6.28 -6.56
C ALA A 106 7.33 7.26 -6.18
N LEU A 107 7.06 7.39 -4.88
CA LEU A 107 6.07 8.33 -4.38
C LEU A 107 6.40 9.78 -4.75
N LEU A 108 7.68 10.16 -4.72
CA LEU A 108 8.11 11.50 -5.09
C LEU A 108 7.78 11.82 -6.55
N ALA A 109 8.10 10.90 -7.47
CA ALA A 109 7.81 11.03 -8.89
C ALA A 109 6.30 11.04 -9.16
N ASP A 110 5.56 10.13 -8.55
CA ASP A 110 4.11 10.03 -8.76
C ASP A 110 3.37 11.26 -8.21
N MET A 111 3.84 11.89 -7.13
CA MET A 111 3.29 13.15 -6.64
C MET A 111 3.60 14.36 -7.54
N GLU A 112 4.63 14.28 -8.37
CA GLU A 112 4.96 15.34 -9.33
C GLU A 112 4.06 15.26 -10.57
N GLU A 113 3.75 14.04 -11.01
CA GLU A 113 2.82 13.78 -12.11
C GLU A 113 1.35 13.93 -11.66
N TYR A 114 1.01 13.45 -10.46
CA TYR A 114 -0.34 13.41 -9.89
C TYR A 114 -0.40 14.13 -8.52
N PRO A 115 -0.44 15.47 -8.49
CA PRO A 115 -0.41 16.24 -7.23
C PRO A 115 -1.59 15.93 -6.28
N GLY A 116 -2.71 15.41 -6.80
CA GLY A 116 -3.87 14.97 -6.01
C GLY A 116 -3.61 13.72 -5.15
N VAL A 117 -2.62 12.90 -5.53
CA VAL A 117 -2.16 11.74 -4.72
C VAL A 117 -1.63 12.22 -3.38
N ALA A 118 -0.87 13.32 -3.37
CA ALA A 118 -0.29 13.88 -2.16
C ALA A 118 -1.37 14.30 -1.13
N ILE A 119 -2.44 14.93 -1.60
CA ILE A 119 -3.51 15.41 -0.73
C ILE A 119 -4.33 14.24 -0.19
N THR A 120 -4.69 13.30 -1.06
CA THR A 120 -5.56 12.16 -0.70
C THR A 120 -4.88 11.24 0.30
N ILE A 121 -3.64 10.84 0.02
CA ILE A 121 -2.85 10.01 0.95
C ILE A 121 -2.52 10.79 2.22
N GLY A 122 -2.15 12.07 2.11
CA GLY A 122 -1.88 12.93 3.26
C GLY A 122 -3.06 12.97 4.24
N ASN A 123 -4.29 13.13 3.75
CA ASN A 123 -5.49 13.07 4.56
C ASN A 123 -5.69 11.70 5.22
N LYS A 124 -5.40 10.60 4.50
CA LYS A 124 -5.49 9.26 5.09
C LYS A 124 -4.52 9.05 6.24
N LEU A 125 -3.33 9.64 6.14
CA LEU A 125 -2.31 9.61 7.18
C LEU A 125 -2.68 10.47 8.39
N THR A 126 -3.38 11.60 8.22
CA THR A 126 -3.86 12.41 9.36
C THR A 126 -5.01 11.73 10.11
N GLU A 127 -5.86 10.95 9.44
CA GLU A 127 -6.87 10.10 10.10
C GLU A 127 -6.25 9.12 11.10
N LEU A 128 -5.07 8.54 10.78
CA LEU A 128 -4.33 7.65 11.69
C LEU A 128 -3.83 8.34 12.96
N LEU A 129 -3.80 9.68 12.96
CA LEU A 129 -3.47 10.50 14.12
C LEU A 129 -4.70 10.94 14.91
N GLY A 130 -5.90 10.52 14.49
CA GLY A 130 -7.15 10.84 15.17
C GLY A 130 -7.85 12.08 14.62
N LEU A 131 -7.37 12.68 13.53
CA LEU A 131 -8.11 13.70 12.79
C LEU A 131 -9.22 13.06 11.97
N THR A 132 -10.29 12.69 12.66
CA THR A 132 -11.49 12.10 12.05
C THR A 132 -12.71 12.92 12.40
N ASN A 133 -13.74 12.85 11.55
CA ASN A 133 -14.98 13.61 11.74
C ASN A 133 -15.95 12.98 12.76
N THR A 134 -15.49 12.09 13.65
CA THR A 134 -16.35 11.22 14.47
C THR A 134 -16.54 11.67 15.93
N ALA A 135 -16.15 12.90 16.27
CA ALA A 135 -16.29 13.42 17.62
C ALA A 135 -17.78 13.63 17.98
N ASN A 136 -18.28 12.86 18.95
CA ASN A 136 -19.63 13.02 19.49
C ASN A 136 -19.62 13.96 20.70
N LEU A 137 -20.48 14.97 20.68
CA LEU A 137 -20.65 15.93 21.77
C LEU A 137 -21.95 15.63 22.52
N LYS A 138 -21.87 15.33 23.83
CA LYS A 138 -23.05 15.24 24.70
C LYS A 138 -23.01 16.39 25.69
N LYS A 139 -24.07 17.19 25.73
CA LYS A 139 -24.27 18.21 26.77
C LYS A 139 -24.67 17.51 28.08
N LEU A 140 -23.99 17.87 29.18
CA LEU A 140 -24.35 17.45 30.54
C LEU A 140 -25.42 18.37 31.12
#